data_AF-A0A1Q7T1R2-F1
#
_entry.id   AF-A0A1Q7T1R2-F1
#
_cell.length_a   1.000
_cell.length_b   1.000
_cell.length_c   1.000
_cell.angle_alpha   90.00
_cell.angle_beta   90.00
_cell.angle_gamma   90.00
#
_symmetry.space_group_name_H-M   'P 1'
#
loop_
_entity.id
_entity.type
_entity.pdbx_description
1 polymer ?
#
loop_
_entity_poly.entity_id
_entity_poly.type
_entity_poly.pdbx_seq_one_letter_code
_entity_poly.pdbx_strand_id
1 'polypeptide(L)'
;MDVCVENVFTGPAVEAINVIQATADEEKRRAAFNRQCGPQDKEDPRYGGTGQETVAQSPSPADSAETPGTETAAEKNPWSAWAWLGICKNSSRRIPNIVHVDVDAFFASVEQVLNPRLRGKPVLVGRGVVASASYEAKFRGVRTAMSFREALGICPKAAVVPGQYEHYADFAERVRRILETYTPAVETAALDDFYLDFAGTERLYPDYPGTLRRLQAEIFGRTGLNVSIGAARTKVVASIASRLERPRGFRVIASGEEEAFLTPLPVEKLHGIGHVHSGMLAERGIVTIGQLRQVPKPALQAAFGETIGQQIWERARGLDGREVLLPSTPKSVSRETTIEGGTIDTEFLGGLIEYLSERIGSTLREYGKQVRTIGLRIRYVDQFLAHQTVRISKPTNDERELLVTAKDLFGRLFTRRVAVRLVGVSVTNLETDKRQHELFDTNANRRWYLNRGLDSVRSRYGWNAVFYGKGLELREHYATKPNGLVLSTPCLSR
;
A
#
# COMPACT_ATOMS: atom_id res chain seq x y z
N MET A 1 44.76 28.36 -14.21
CA MET A 1 45.86 27.54 -14.73
C MET A 1 45.31 26.17 -15.00
N ASP A 2 45.47 25.79 -16.26
CA ASP A 2 44.95 24.71 -17.08
C ASP A 2 44.85 23.28 -16.51
N VAL A 3 43.75 22.65 -16.92
CA VAL A 3 43.64 21.36 -17.66
C VAL A 3 44.45 20.16 -17.18
N CYS A 4 43.75 19.07 -16.86
CA CYS A 4 43.98 17.77 -17.48
C CYS A 4 42.70 16.91 -17.50
N VAL A 5 42.38 16.48 -18.71
CA VAL A 5 41.31 15.61 -19.15
C VAL A 5 41.85 14.17 -19.24
N GLU A 6 40.93 13.20 -19.24
CA GLU A 6 41.09 11.78 -19.61
C GLU A 6 41.76 10.79 -18.62
N ASN A 7 40.96 9.82 -18.16
CA ASN A 7 41.02 8.50 -18.80
C ASN A 7 39.79 7.62 -18.51
N VAL A 8 39.30 7.06 -19.60
CA VAL A 8 38.36 5.96 -19.79
C VAL A 8 39.05 4.63 -19.40
N PHE A 9 38.33 3.59 -18.99
CA PHE A 9 38.46 2.18 -19.47
C PHE A 9 37.53 1.20 -18.71
N THR A 10 36.54 0.72 -19.47
CA THR A 10 36.04 -0.67 -19.65
C THR A 10 35.47 -1.50 -18.48
N GLY A 11 34.16 -1.76 -18.57
CA GLY A 11 33.52 -2.98 -18.04
C GLY A 11 33.47 -4.10 -19.10
N PRO A 12 33.34 -5.39 -18.72
CA PRO A 12 33.26 -6.48 -19.67
C PRO A 12 31.83 -6.67 -20.22
N ALA A 13 31.77 -6.89 -21.53
CA ALA A 13 30.60 -7.25 -22.30
C ALA A 13 30.47 -8.78 -22.40
N VAL A 14 29.35 -9.34 -21.92
CA VAL A 14 28.83 -10.66 -22.33
C VAL A 14 27.31 -10.64 -22.21
N GLU A 15 26.60 -10.19 -23.26
CA GLU A 15 25.20 -10.60 -23.56
C GLU A 15 24.70 -10.10 -24.94
N ALA A 16 25.60 -9.95 -25.92
CA ALA A 16 25.27 -9.47 -27.27
C ALA A 16 25.09 -10.59 -28.33
N ILE A 17 24.89 -11.85 -27.93
CA ILE A 17 24.81 -12.99 -28.86
C ILE A 17 23.36 -13.50 -29.10
N ASN A 18 22.37 -13.12 -28.28
CA ASN A 18 21.00 -13.65 -28.40
C ASN A 18 20.02 -12.81 -29.25
N VAL A 19 20.44 -11.68 -29.81
CA VAL A 19 19.54 -10.76 -30.55
C VAL A 19 19.57 -10.97 -32.07
N ILE A 20 20.58 -11.67 -32.61
CA ILE A 20 20.74 -11.86 -34.06
C ILE A 20 20.07 -13.16 -34.58
N GLN A 21 19.74 -14.12 -33.69
CA GLN A 21 19.03 -15.35 -34.08
C GLN A 21 17.50 -15.25 -34.06
N ALA A 22 16.91 -14.30 -33.31
CA ALA A 22 15.46 -14.16 -33.22
C ALA A 22 14.82 -13.44 -34.43
N THR A 23 15.57 -12.55 -35.08
CA THR A 23 15.07 -11.76 -36.23
C THR A 23 15.02 -12.55 -37.54
N ALA A 24 15.85 -13.60 -37.69
CA ALA A 24 15.87 -14.46 -38.88
C ALA A 24 14.71 -15.47 -38.95
N ASP A 25 14.14 -15.86 -37.80
CA ASP A 25 13.01 -16.81 -37.72
C ASP A 25 11.64 -16.11 -37.87
N GLU A 26 11.57 -14.80 -37.62
CA GLU A 26 10.34 -14.01 -37.74
C GLU A 26 10.07 -13.57 -39.19
N GLU A 27 11.12 -13.32 -39.98
CA GLU A 27 10.99 -13.07 -41.43
C GLU A 27 10.59 -14.32 -42.23
N LYS A 28 11.07 -15.51 -41.84
CA LYS A 28 10.64 -16.78 -42.47
C LYS A 28 9.17 -17.13 -42.19
N ARG A 29 8.62 -16.71 -41.04
CA ARG A 29 7.20 -16.92 -40.69
C ARG A 29 6.28 -15.94 -41.41
N ARG A 30 6.70 -14.69 -41.64
CA ARG A 30 5.94 -13.70 -42.42
C ARG A 30 5.85 -14.06 -43.91
N ALA A 31 6.88 -14.69 -44.48
CA ALA A 31 6.87 -15.16 -45.88
C ALA A 31 5.93 -16.36 -46.13
N ALA A 32 5.60 -17.15 -45.10
CA ALA A 32 4.72 -18.32 -45.20
C ALA A 32 3.23 -17.97 -45.10
N PHE A 33 2.87 -16.86 -44.44
CA PHE A 33 1.48 -16.44 -44.26
C PHE A 33 0.89 -15.70 -45.49
N ASN A 34 1.72 -15.02 -46.27
CA ASN A 34 1.29 -14.26 -47.47
C ASN A 34 1.12 -15.10 -48.75
N ARG A 35 1.15 -16.44 -48.68
CA ARG A 35 0.90 -17.33 -49.84
C ARG A 35 -0.50 -17.97 -49.86
N GLN A 36 -1.34 -17.68 -48.87
CA GLN A 36 -2.73 -18.15 -48.84
C GLN A 36 -3.67 -16.95 -48.72
N CYS A 37 -4.02 -16.37 -49.88
CA CYS A 37 -5.28 -15.70 -50.24
C CYS A 37 -5.02 -14.74 -51.39
N GLY A 38 -5.27 -15.21 -52.62
CA GLY A 38 -5.45 -14.38 -53.81
C GLY A 38 -6.91 -13.93 -53.96
N PRO A 39 -7.17 -12.94 -54.84
CA PRO A 39 -8.26 -11.97 -54.68
C PRO A 39 -9.50 -12.28 -55.53
N GLN A 40 -10.65 -11.71 -55.16
CA GLN A 40 -11.75 -11.47 -56.11
C GLN A 40 -12.40 -10.10 -55.87
N ASP A 41 -12.30 -9.27 -56.91
CA ASP A 41 -13.01 -8.03 -57.15
C ASP A 41 -14.51 -8.25 -57.44
N LYS A 42 -15.35 -7.24 -57.16
CA LYS A 42 -16.30 -6.61 -58.12
C LYS A 42 -17.22 -5.54 -57.48
N GLU A 43 -17.01 -4.29 -57.95
CA GLU A 43 -17.98 -3.28 -58.47
C GLU A 43 -19.41 -3.14 -57.88
N ASP A 44 -19.66 -1.99 -57.20
CA ASP A 44 -20.57 -0.85 -57.54
C ASP A 44 -22.07 -1.04 -57.93
N PRO A 45 -22.95 0.00 -58.00
CA PRO A 45 -23.42 1.02 -57.03
C PRO A 45 -24.99 1.20 -57.01
N ARG A 46 -25.56 2.06 -56.13
CA ARG A 46 -26.58 3.13 -56.43
C ARG A 46 -27.60 3.48 -55.32
N TYR A 47 -28.05 4.75 -55.43
CA TYR A 47 -29.22 5.48 -54.86
C TYR A 47 -29.09 6.06 -53.43
N GLY A 48 -29.33 7.34 -53.13
CA GLY A 48 -29.80 8.50 -53.92
C GLY A 48 -30.93 9.28 -53.21
N GLY A 49 -30.67 10.56 -52.87
CA GLY A 49 -31.66 11.64 -52.62
C GLY A 49 -32.31 11.74 -51.24
N THR A 50 -32.75 12.89 -50.70
CA THR A 50 -32.82 14.32 -51.14
C THR A 50 -33.44 15.16 -50.00
N GLY A 51 -33.16 16.48 -49.95
CA GLY A 51 -33.99 17.56 -49.34
C GLY A 51 -33.41 18.20 -48.04
N GLN A 52 -32.67 19.32 -48.05
CA GLN A 52 -33.01 20.77 -48.22
C GLN A 52 -34.05 21.33 -47.21
N GLU A 53 -33.61 22.17 -46.25
CA GLU A 53 -33.68 23.67 -46.18
C GLU A 53 -34.99 24.15 -45.47
N THR A 54 -35.11 25.15 -44.59
CA THR A 54 -34.62 26.55 -44.44
C THR A 54 -34.89 27.03 -42.98
N VAL A 55 -33.98 27.73 -42.26
CA VAL A 55 -33.83 29.19 -42.00
C VAL A 55 -35.03 29.97 -41.39
N ALA A 56 -34.79 30.64 -40.24
CA ALA A 56 -35.13 32.04 -39.87
C ALA A 56 -35.31 32.21 -38.32
N GLN A 57 -34.39 32.88 -37.62
CA GLN A 57 -34.39 34.31 -37.19
C GLN A 57 -35.28 34.67 -35.98
N SER A 58 -34.61 35.19 -34.95
CA SER A 58 -35.10 35.86 -33.72
C SER A 58 -35.71 37.24 -34.01
N PRO A 59 -36.49 37.85 -33.09
CA PRO A 59 -35.93 38.87 -32.19
C PRO A 59 -36.58 38.98 -30.78
N SER A 60 -35.88 39.67 -29.87
CA SER A 60 -36.36 40.22 -28.58
C SER A 60 -36.83 41.68 -28.78
N PRO A 61 -37.70 42.27 -27.90
CA PRO A 61 -37.20 43.11 -26.80
C PRO A 61 -38.06 43.19 -25.50
N ALA A 62 -37.35 43.45 -24.39
CA ALA A 62 -37.59 44.32 -23.21
C ALA A 62 -38.92 44.38 -22.39
N ASP A 63 -38.70 44.23 -21.07
CA ASP A 63 -39.19 44.96 -19.88
C ASP A 63 -40.55 44.72 -19.16
N SER A 64 -40.37 44.42 -17.85
CA SER A 64 -41.16 44.75 -16.64
C SER A 64 -42.37 43.89 -16.24
N ALA A 65 -42.21 43.16 -15.13
CA ALA A 65 -43.06 43.24 -13.92
C ALA A 65 -42.66 42.14 -12.90
N GLU A 66 -42.23 42.57 -11.72
CA GLU A 66 -41.93 41.72 -10.56
C GLU A 66 -43.20 41.03 -10.03
N THR A 67 -43.09 39.73 -9.73
CA THR A 67 -43.95 39.03 -8.77
C THR A 67 -43.09 37.99 -8.04
N PRO A 68 -43.30 37.78 -6.72
CA PRO A 68 -42.34 37.08 -5.88
C PRO A 68 -42.32 35.59 -6.20
N GLY A 69 -41.17 35.14 -6.71
CA GLY A 69 -40.90 33.75 -7.06
C GLY A 69 -40.98 32.85 -5.84
N THR A 70 -41.70 31.76 -6.02
CA THR A 70 -41.74 30.59 -5.13
C THR A 70 -40.33 30.03 -4.99
N GLU A 71 -39.79 30.08 -3.77
CA GLU A 71 -38.50 29.46 -3.43
C GLU A 71 -38.51 27.97 -3.81
N THR A 72 -37.55 27.58 -4.65
CA THR A 72 -37.40 26.19 -5.09
C THR A 72 -36.75 25.34 -4.00
N ALA A 73 -37.13 24.06 -3.93
CA ALA A 73 -36.66 23.09 -2.94
C ALA A 73 -35.14 22.81 -2.92
N ALA A 74 -34.34 23.49 -3.76
CA ALA A 74 -32.89 23.42 -3.82
C ALA A 74 -32.17 24.25 -2.73
N GLU A 75 -32.86 25.19 -2.07
CA GLU A 75 -32.26 26.04 -1.02
C GLU A 75 -32.36 25.45 0.40
N LYS A 76 -33.05 24.31 0.57
CA LYS A 76 -33.07 23.53 1.82
C LYS A 76 -32.06 22.39 1.80
N ASN A 77 -30.89 22.58 1.20
CA ASN A 77 -29.81 21.62 1.34
C ASN A 77 -29.03 21.94 2.65
N PRO A 78 -29.02 21.07 3.69
CA PRO A 78 -28.35 21.34 4.97
C PRO A 78 -26.84 21.56 4.86
N TRP A 79 -26.27 21.41 3.67
CA TRP A 79 -24.86 21.45 3.38
C TRP A 79 -24.30 22.88 3.23
N SER A 80 -25.15 23.91 3.17
CA SER A 80 -24.72 25.32 3.28
C SER A 80 -24.35 25.70 4.72
N ALA A 81 -25.02 25.12 5.72
CA ALA A 81 -24.80 25.44 7.13
C ALA A 81 -23.43 24.96 7.66
N TRP A 82 -22.85 23.90 7.09
CA TRP A 82 -21.56 23.35 7.53
C TRP A 82 -20.34 23.97 6.85
N ALA A 83 -20.53 24.70 5.74
CA ALA A 83 -19.48 25.53 5.16
C ALA A 83 -19.05 26.67 6.12
N TRP A 84 -19.98 27.12 6.96
CA TRP A 84 -19.77 28.15 7.98
C TRP A 84 -18.90 27.68 9.17
N LEU A 85 -18.84 26.37 9.44
CA LEU A 85 -18.02 25.78 10.52
C LEU A 85 -16.55 25.55 10.13
N GLY A 86 -16.13 25.91 8.90
CA GLY A 86 -14.71 25.85 8.50
C GLY A 86 -14.11 24.45 8.35
N ILE A 87 -14.91 23.39 8.48
CA ILE A 87 -14.47 21.99 8.37
C ILE A 87 -14.24 21.57 6.91
N CYS A 88 -14.87 22.26 5.96
CA CYS A 88 -14.65 22.09 4.52
C CYS A 88 -14.13 23.41 3.92
N LYS A 89 -12.81 23.58 3.80
CA LYS A 89 -12.21 24.82 3.27
C LYS A 89 -12.47 25.11 1.78
N ASN A 90 -13.28 24.31 1.06
CA ASN A 90 -13.66 24.63 -0.31
C ASN A 90 -14.99 23.96 -0.71
N SER A 91 -16.10 24.63 -0.44
CA SER A 91 -17.43 24.25 -0.92
C SER A 91 -17.64 24.53 -2.42
N SER A 92 -16.71 25.23 -3.09
CA SER A 92 -16.83 25.71 -4.48
C SER A 92 -16.29 24.75 -5.54
N ARG A 93 -15.68 23.62 -5.17
CA ARG A 93 -15.02 22.71 -6.13
C ARG A 93 -16.02 21.76 -6.79
N ARG A 94 -16.19 21.90 -8.10
CA ARG A 94 -17.13 21.10 -8.93
C ARG A 94 -16.63 19.69 -9.26
N ILE A 95 -15.34 19.41 -9.13
CA ILE A 95 -14.75 18.11 -9.50
C ILE A 95 -14.32 17.34 -8.23
N PRO A 96 -14.55 16.01 -8.16
CA PRO A 96 -14.01 15.18 -7.09
C PRO A 96 -12.49 15.12 -7.20
N ASN A 97 -11.79 15.79 -6.28
CA ASN A 97 -10.35 16.00 -6.36
C ASN A 97 -9.53 14.89 -5.69
N ILE A 98 -10.14 14.02 -4.89
CA ILE A 98 -9.44 12.93 -4.23
C ILE A 98 -9.59 11.66 -5.06
N VAL A 99 -8.45 11.10 -5.48
CA VAL A 99 -8.38 9.83 -6.21
C VAL A 99 -7.72 8.80 -5.31
N HIS A 100 -8.29 7.61 -5.28
CA HIS A 100 -7.69 6.44 -4.67
C HIS A 100 -7.35 5.43 -5.76
N VAL A 101 -6.10 4.98 -5.77
CA VAL A 101 -5.57 3.96 -6.69
C VAL A 101 -5.18 2.75 -5.86
N ASP A 102 -5.80 1.61 -6.16
CA ASP A 102 -5.53 0.35 -5.48
C ASP A 102 -4.97 -0.69 -6.44
N VAL A 103 -3.85 -1.30 -6.10
CA VAL A 103 -3.24 -2.33 -6.94
C VAL A 103 -3.91 -3.67 -6.72
N ASP A 104 -4.49 -4.19 -7.80
CA ASP A 104 -5.32 -5.37 -7.77
C ASP A 104 -4.55 -6.63 -7.39
N ALA A 105 -4.97 -7.29 -6.31
CA ALA A 105 -4.35 -8.53 -5.80
C ALA A 105 -2.81 -8.44 -5.69
N PHE A 106 -2.32 -7.31 -5.21
CA PHE A 106 -0.97 -6.81 -5.42
C PHE A 106 0.15 -7.87 -5.46
N PHE A 107 0.44 -8.56 -4.35
CA PHE A 107 1.57 -9.51 -4.34
C PHE A 107 1.40 -10.65 -5.34
N ALA A 108 0.18 -11.21 -5.49
CA ALA A 108 -0.06 -12.27 -6.47
C ALA A 108 0.11 -11.75 -7.90
N SER A 109 -0.33 -10.53 -8.19
CA SER A 109 -0.13 -9.86 -9.48
C SER A 109 1.34 -9.63 -9.78
N VAL A 110 2.15 -9.20 -8.78
CA VAL A 110 3.61 -9.06 -8.95
C VAL A 110 4.26 -10.41 -9.27
N GLU A 111 3.91 -11.48 -8.56
CA GLU A 111 4.43 -12.82 -8.88
C GLU A 111 4.04 -13.29 -10.29
N GLN A 112 2.83 -12.96 -10.77
CA GLN A 112 2.38 -13.26 -12.14
C GLN A 112 3.08 -12.39 -13.21
N VAL A 113 3.48 -11.16 -12.87
CA VAL A 113 4.30 -10.31 -13.73
C VAL A 113 5.71 -10.92 -13.85
N LEU A 114 6.32 -11.26 -12.71
CA LEU A 114 7.68 -11.81 -12.63
C LEU A 114 7.81 -13.22 -13.21
N ASN A 115 6.76 -14.05 -13.08
CA ASN A 115 6.75 -15.41 -13.60
C ASN A 115 5.54 -15.62 -14.54
N PRO A 116 5.75 -15.53 -15.87
CA PRO A 116 4.68 -15.71 -16.85
C PRO A 116 3.93 -17.05 -16.76
N ARG A 117 4.55 -18.10 -16.19
CA ARG A 117 3.90 -19.42 -16.02
C ARG A 117 2.77 -19.39 -14.99
N LEU A 118 2.68 -18.36 -14.15
CA LEU A 118 1.65 -18.17 -13.13
C LEU A 118 0.44 -17.36 -13.63
N ARG A 119 0.54 -16.71 -14.81
CA ARG A 119 -0.56 -15.91 -15.36
C ARG A 119 -1.77 -16.79 -15.67
N GLY A 120 -2.97 -16.32 -15.30
CA GLY A 120 -4.21 -17.07 -15.52
C GLY A 120 -4.40 -18.26 -14.57
N LYS A 121 -3.52 -18.44 -13.57
CA LYS A 121 -3.58 -19.55 -12.61
C LYS A 121 -3.87 -19.04 -11.21
N PRO A 122 -4.55 -19.84 -10.37
CA PRO A 122 -4.70 -19.52 -8.95
C PRO A 122 -3.33 -19.48 -8.27
N VAL A 123 -2.94 -18.33 -7.74
CA VAL A 123 -1.72 -18.09 -6.96
C VAL A 123 -2.08 -17.64 -5.55
N LEU A 124 -1.43 -18.23 -4.55
CA LEU A 124 -1.45 -17.83 -3.16
C LEU A 124 -0.05 -17.34 -2.78
N VAL A 125 0.05 -16.15 -2.20
CA VAL A 125 1.31 -15.59 -1.72
C VAL A 125 1.27 -15.53 -0.20
N GLY A 126 2.33 -16.00 0.47
CA GLY A 126 2.50 -15.87 1.92
C GLY A 126 3.24 -17.05 2.55
N ARG A 127 3.25 -17.09 3.88
CA ARG A 127 3.89 -18.15 4.69
C ARG A 127 2.91 -18.67 5.73
N GLY A 128 2.35 -19.86 5.49
CA GLY A 128 1.35 -20.52 6.34
C GLY A 128 -0.06 -19.93 6.26
N VAL A 129 -0.17 -18.62 5.99
CA VAL A 129 -1.43 -17.89 5.74
C VAL A 129 -1.36 -17.14 4.41
N VAL A 130 -2.53 -16.92 3.80
CA VAL A 130 -2.68 -16.17 2.55
C VAL A 130 -2.50 -14.67 2.82
N ALA A 131 -1.32 -14.13 2.50
CA ALA A 131 -1.06 -12.70 2.52
C ALA A 131 -1.71 -12.01 1.30
N SER A 132 -1.67 -12.64 0.14
CA SER A 132 -2.40 -12.22 -1.05
C SER A 132 -2.84 -13.43 -1.88
N ALA A 133 -3.92 -13.27 -2.63
CA ALA A 133 -4.42 -14.29 -3.55
C ALA A 133 -4.79 -13.64 -4.88
N SER A 134 -4.41 -14.30 -5.97
CA SER A 134 -4.82 -13.95 -7.33
C SER A 134 -6.35 -13.93 -7.48
N TYR A 135 -6.88 -13.23 -8.47
CA TYR A 135 -8.33 -13.22 -8.71
C TYR A 135 -8.87 -14.60 -9.07
N GLU A 136 -8.09 -15.42 -9.78
CA GLU A 136 -8.40 -16.81 -10.12
C GLU A 136 -8.63 -17.67 -8.86
N ALA A 137 -7.92 -17.37 -7.77
CA ALA A 137 -8.14 -18.00 -6.46
C ALA A 137 -9.30 -17.34 -5.69
N LYS A 138 -9.41 -16.01 -5.71
CA LYS A 138 -10.48 -15.25 -5.02
C LYS A 138 -11.87 -15.60 -5.55
N PHE A 139 -12.03 -15.77 -6.86
CA PHE A 139 -13.30 -16.18 -7.47
C PHE A 139 -13.74 -17.58 -7.04
N ARG A 140 -12.83 -18.42 -6.55
CA ARG A 140 -13.14 -19.74 -5.98
C ARG A 140 -13.46 -19.67 -4.49
N GLY A 141 -13.38 -18.50 -3.87
CA GLY A 141 -13.69 -18.28 -2.46
C GLY A 141 -12.48 -18.16 -1.53
N VAL A 142 -11.25 -18.20 -2.06
CA VAL A 142 -10.06 -17.97 -1.22
C VAL A 142 -10.01 -16.51 -0.77
N ARG A 143 -9.77 -16.29 0.53
CA ARG A 143 -9.68 -14.96 1.13
C ARG A 143 -8.29 -14.74 1.74
N THR A 144 -7.88 -13.47 1.82
CA THR A 144 -6.71 -13.08 2.61
C THR A 144 -6.92 -13.46 4.07
N ALA A 145 -5.82 -13.75 4.77
CA ALA A 145 -5.77 -14.26 6.14
C ALA A 145 -6.29 -15.70 6.37
N MET A 146 -6.81 -16.41 5.35
CA MET A 146 -7.05 -17.86 5.45
C MET A 146 -5.73 -18.60 5.67
N SER A 147 -5.78 -19.72 6.40
CA SER A 147 -4.66 -20.66 6.44
C SER A 147 -4.46 -21.29 5.06
N PHE A 148 -3.24 -21.71 4.74
CA PHE A 148 -2.98 -22.46 3.50
C PHE A 148 -3.75 -23.77 3.44
N ARG A 149 -4.00 -24.41 4.59
CA ARG A 149 -4.81 -25.62 4.67
C ARG A 149 -6.24 -25.36 4.17
N GLU A 150 -6.88 -24.31 4.66
CA GLU A 150 -8.23 -23.93 4.23
C GLU A 150 -8.23 -23.48 2.76
N ALA A 151 -7.29 -22.63 2.38
CA ALA A 151 -7.21 -22.09 1.02
C ALA A 151 -6.96 -23.19 -0.02
N LEU A 152 -6.11 -24.19 0.28
CA LEU A 152 -5.87 -25.35 -0.59
C LEU A 152 -7.03 -26.35 -0.55
N GLY A 153 -7.79 -26.42 0.53
CA GLY A 153 -9.07 -27.15 0.55
C GLY A 153 -10.06 -26.57 -0.46
N ILE A 154 -10.13 -25.25 -0.57
CA ILE A 154 -10.99 -24.52 -1.53
C ILE A 154 -10.42 -24.59 -2.95
N CYS A 155 -9.10 -24.41 -3.10
CA CYS A 155 -8.44 -24.38 -4.40
C CYS A 155 -7.17 -25.27 -4.42
N PRO A 156 -7.32 -26.60 -4.59
CA PRO A 156 -6.22 -27.55 -4.49
C PRO A 156 -5.09 -27.37 -5.50
N LYS A 157 -5.39 -26.79 -6.67
CA LYS A 157 -4.42 -26.55 -7.75
C LYS A 157 -3.71 -25.20 -7.64
N ALA A 158 -3.88 -24.47 -6.53
CA ALA A 158 -3.26 -23.16 -6.39
C ALA A 158 -1.74 -23.26 -6.22
N ALA A 159 -1.00 -22.45 -6.97
CA ALA A 159 0.44 -22.31 -6.78
C ALA A 159 0.70 -21.49 -5.51
N VAL A 160 1.46 -22.06 -4.58
CA VAL A 160 1.86 -21.37 -3.35
C VAL A 160 3.23 -20.76 -3.56
N VAL A 161 3.34 -19.45 -3.34
CA VAL A 161 4.58 -18.69 -3.48
C VAL A 161 4.89 -18.03 -2.13
N PRO A 162 6.11 -18.20 -1.58
CA PRO A 162 6.46 -17.61 -0.28
C PRO A 162 6.48 -16.08 -0.31
N GLY A 163 6.70 -15.51 -1.50
CA GLY A 163 6.79 -14.09 -1.76
C GLY A 163 8.09 -13.42 -1.32
N GLN A 164 8.38 -12.25 -1.90
CA GLN A 164 9.60 -11.46 -1.62
C GLN A 164 9.24 -9.98 -1.49
N TYR A 165 9.39 -9.43 -0.28
CA TYR A 165 8.98 -8.07 0.04
C TYR A 165 9.65 -7.02 -0.87
N GLU A 166 10.93 -7.22 -1.19
CA GLU A 166 11.73 -6.30 -2.00
C GLU A 166 11.14 -6.10 -3.38
N HIS A 167 10.64 -7.17 -4.00
CA HIS A 167 9.95 -7.07 -5.29
C HIS A 167 8.70 -6.22 -5.15
N TYR A 168 7.90 -6.45 -4.11
CA TYR A 168 6.67 -5.68 -3.90
C TYR A 168 6.97 -4.21 -3.63
N ALA A 169 7.99 -3.91 -2.82
CA ALA A 169 8.42 -2.53 -2.58
C ALA A 169 8.88 -1.83 -3.87
N ASP A 170 9.66 -2.51 -4.72
CA ASP A 170 10.11 -1.97 -6.01
C ASP A 170 8.93 -1.72 -6.96
N PHE A 171 7.98 -2.65 -7.07
CA PHE A 171 6.78 -2.44 -7.89
C PHE A 171 5.88 -1.32 -7.35
N ALA A 172 5.70 -1.21 -6.03
CA ALA A 172 4.97 -0.12 -5.39
C ALA A 172 5.62 1.24 -5.70
N GLU A 173 6.96 1.31 -5.62
CA GLU A 173 7.72 2.50 -5.95
C GLU A 173 7.61 2.89 -7.42
N ARG A 174 7.61 1.92 -8.35
CA ARG A 174 7.37 2.18 -9.77
C ARG A 174 5.98 2.75 -10.01
N VAL A 175 4.94 2.22 -9.36
CA VAL A 175 3.58 2.76 -9.44
C VAL A 175 3.56 4.18 -8.88
N ARG A 176 4.12 4.40 -7.68
CA ARG A 176 4.20 5.72 -7.04
C ARG A 176 4.83 6.77 -7.96
N ARG A 177 5.96 6.45 -8.61
CA ARG A 177 6.62 7.37 -9.55
C ARG A 177 5.75 7.73 -10.76
N ILE A 178 4.91 6.82 -11.23
CA ILE A 178 3.93 7.12 -12.30
C ILE A 178 2.86 8.06 -11.74
N LEU A 179 2.34 7.81 -10.53
CA LEU A 179 1.35 8.68 -9.90
C LEU A 179 1.88 10.12 -9.71
N GLU A 180 3.14 10.26 -9.33
CA GLU A 180 3.82 11.55 -9.13
C GLU A 180 3.95 12.39 -10.40
N THR A 181 3.85 11.81 -11.60
CA THR A 181 3.83 12.59 -12.85
C THR A 181 2.50 13.29 -13.09
N TYR A 182 1.42 12.86 -12.43
CA TYR A 182 0.09 13.45 -12.60
C TYR A 182 -0.19 14.55 -11.57
N THR A 183 0.27 14.37 -10.33
CA THR A 183 0.18 15.38 -9.26
C THR A 183 1.30 15.17 -8.25
N PRO A 184 1.87 16.24 -7.67
CA PRO A 184 2.84 16.12 -6.58
C PRO A 184 2.19 15.65 -5.25
N ALA A 185 0.87 15.75 -5.11
CA ALA A 185 0.14 15.36 -3.91
C ALA A 185 -0.19 13.86 -3.94
N VAL A 186 0.81 13.02 -3.65
CA VAL A 186 0.66 11.55 -3.59
C VAL A 186 0.98 11.04 -2.19
N GLU A 187 0.01 10.35 -1.59
CA GLU A 187 0.15 9.60 -0.35
C GLU A 187 0.24 8.11 -0.64
N THR A 188 1.18 7.43 0.01
CA THR A 188 1.27 5.96 0.03
C THR A 188 0.72 5.47 1.36
N ALA A 189 -0.55 5.03 1.37
CA ALA A 189 -1.22 4.53 2.58
C ALA A 189 -0.80 3.09 2.89
N ALA A 190 -0.57 2.29 1.85
CA ALA A 190 0.07 0.98 1.89
C ALA A 190 0.89 0.77 0.60
N LEU A 191 1.58 -0.36 0.45
CA LEU A 191 2.35 -0.63 -0.79
C LEU A 191 1.47 -0.64 -2.04
N ASP A 192 0.20 -1.01 -1.91
CA ASP A 192 -0.77 -1.11 -2.98
C ASP A 192 -1.92 -0.10 -2.88
N ASP A 193 -1.88 0.83 -1.92
CA ASP A 193 -2.97 1.76 -1.61
C ASP A 193 -2.42 3.19 -1.65
N PHE A 194 -2.86 3.96 -2.65
CA PHE A 194 -2.40 5.31 -2.90
C PHE A 194 -3.56 6.30 -2.92
N TYR A 195 -3.37 7.48 -2.33
CA TYR A 195 -4.27 8.62 -2.49
C TYR A 195 -3.58 9.74 -3.24
N LEU A 196 -4.31 10.38 -4.14
CA LEU A 196 -3.86 11.54 -4.90
C LEU A 196 -4.82 12.70 -4.68
N ASP A 197 -4.29 13.92 -4.64
CA ASP A 197 -5.09 15.15 -4.72
C ASP A 197 -4.85 15.86 -6.05
N PHE A 198 -5.91 15.99 -6.85
CA PHE A 198 -5.94 16.70 -8.12
C PHE A 198 -6.41 18.15 -7.97
N ALA A 199 -6.56 18.66 -6.75
CA ALA A 199 -6.88 20.07 -6.50
C ALA A 199 -5.94 21.02 -7.25
N GLY A 200 -6.49 21.96 -8.03
CA GLY A 200 -5.70 22.93 -8.78
C GLY A 200 -5.19 22.43 -10.15
N THR A 201 -5.51 21.20 -10.53
CA THR A 201 -5.12 20.61 -11.83
C THR A 201 -6.22 20.67 -12.89
N GLU A 202 -7.34 21.37 -12.62
CA GLU A 202 -8.54 21.35 -13.46
C GLU A 202 -8.27 21.86 -14.89
N ARG A 203 -7.34 22.83 -15.05
CA ARG A 203 -6.93 23.34 -16.36
C ARG A 203 -5.99 22.39 -17.10
N LEU A 204 -5.19 21.60 -16.39
CA LEU A 204 -4.27 20.63 -16.96
C LEU A 204 -5.03 19.37 -17.44
N TYR A 205 -6.09 19.01 -16.73
CA TYR A 205 -6.88 17.81 -17.00
C TYR A 205 -8.37 18.13 -17.21
N PRO A 206 -8.72 18.81 -18.33
CA PRO A 206 -10.11 19.16 -18.62
C PRO A 206 -10.99 17.92 -18.82
N ASP A 207 -10.44 16.86 -19.40
CA ASP A 207 -11.03 15.51 -19.44
C ASP A 207 -10.54 14.72 -18.22
N TYR A 208 -11.15 14.98 -17.06
CA TYR A 208 -10.75 14.35 -15.81
C TYR A 208 -10.94 12.82 -15.81
N PRO A 209 -12.11 12.25 -16.17
CA PRO A 209 -12.28 10.80 -16.22
C PRO A 209 -11.34 10.12 -17.22
N GLY A 210 -11.15 10.69 -18.42
CA GLY A 210 -10.22 10.13 -19.38
C GLY A 210 -8.76 10.25 -18.94
N THR A 211 -8.39 11.29 -18.18
CA THR A 211 -7.07 11.37 -17.52
C THR A 211 -6.83 10.21 -16.57
N LEU A 212 -7.81 9.90 -15.70
CA LEU A 212 -7.69 8.78 -14.78
C LEU A 212 -7.65 7.42 -15.50
N ARG A 213 -8.37 7.28 -16.63
CA ARG A 213 -8.26 6.10 -17.51
C ARG A 213 -6.88 5.97 -18.15
N ARG A 214 -6.29 7.08 -18.59
CA ARG A 214 -4.90 7.10 -19.10
C ARG A 214 -3.91 6.70 -18.02
N LEU A 215 -4.06 7.21 -16.80
CA LEU A 215 -3.26 6.80 -15.64
C LEU A 215 -3.37 5.29 -15.38
N GLN A 216 -4.59 4.73 -15.39
CA GLN A 216 -4.82 3.30 -15.24
C GLN A 216 -4.09 2.47 -16.32
N ALA A 217 -4.20 2.90 -17.57
CA ALA A 217 -3.56 2.24 -18.71
C ALA A 217 -2.03 2.37 -18.68
N GLU A 218 -1.49 3.51 -18.26
CA GLU A 218 -0.06 3.75 -18.16
C GLU A 218 0.57 2.87 -17.08
N ILE A 219 -0.06 2.74 -15.91
CA ILE A 219 0.40 1.82 -14.86
C ILE A 219 0.47 0.39 -15.40
N PHE A 220 -0.59 -0.07 -16.07
CA PHE A 220 -0.60 -1.40 -16.68
C PHE A 220 0.49 -1.56 -17.75
N GLY A 221 0.64 -0.59 -18.65
CA GLY A 221 1.64 -0.64 -19.72
C GLY A 221 3.08 -0.67 -19.22
N ARG A 222 3.38 0.04 -18.12
CA ARG A 222 4.74 0.15 -17.57
C ARG A 222 5.09 -0.90 -16.53
N THR A 223 4.11 -1.44 -15.83
CA THR A 223 4.35 -2.37 -14.70
C THR A 223 3.74 -3.76 -14.91
N GLY A 224 2.80 -3.92 -15.84
CA GLY A 224 1.99 -5.13 -15.99
C GLY A 224 0.95 -5.32 -14.89
N LEU A 225 0.83 -4.39 -13.94
CA LEU A 225 -0.10 -4.45 -12.82
C LEU A 225 -1.42 -3.78 -13.18
N ASN A 226 -2.52 -4.43 -12.83
CA ASN A 226 -3.84 -3.82 -12.89
C ASN A 226 -4.08 -3.00 -11.62
N VAL A 227 -4.77 -1.88 -11.78
CA VAL A 227 -5.22 -1.06 -10.65
C VAL A 227 -6.71 -0.78 -10.77
N SER A 228 -7.37 -0.63 -9.64
CA SER A 228 -8.73 -0.13 -9.55
C SER A 228 -8.71 1.31 -9.05
N ILE A 229 -9.47 2.19 -9.69
CA ILE A 229 -9.47 3.63 -9.43
C ILE A 229 -10.84 4.08 -8.92
N GLY A 230 -10.85 4.84 -7.84
CA GLY A 230 -12.02 5.51 -7.31
C GLY A 230 -11.75 7.00 -7.12
N ALA A 231 -12.64 7.87 -7.57
CA ALA A 231 -12.52 9.32 -7.35
C ALA A 231 -13.76 9.87 -6.64
N ALA A 232 -13.56 10.72 -5.65
CA ALA A 232 -14.62 11.35 -4.86
C ALA A 232 -14.12 12.65 -4.20
N ARG A 233 -14.98 13.34 -3.44
CA ARG A 233 -14.57 14.51 -2.64
C ARG A 233 -13.72 14.15 -1.43
N THR A 234 -13.86 12.93 -0.92
CA THR A 234 -13.23 12.49 0.31
C THR A 234 -12.54 11.14 0.14
N LYS A 235 -11.49 10.90 0.94
CA LYS A 235 -10.74 9.63 0.91
C LYS A 235 -11.61 8.42 1.16
N VAL A 236 -12.53 8.49 2.14
CA VAL A 236 -13.44 7.39 2.46
C VAL A 236 -14.27 6.99 1.24
N VAL A 237 -14.89 7.94 0.55
CA VAL A 237 -15.73 7.63 -0.62
C VAL A 237 -14.89 7.16 -1.80
N ALA A 238 -13.75 7.82 -2.07
CA ALA A 238 -12.83 7.44 -3.15
C ALA A 238 -12.30 6.01 -2.96
N SER A 239 -11.89 5.66 -1.74
CA SER A 239 -11.44 4.31 -1.41
C SER A 239 -12.57 3.31 -1.65
N ILE A 240 -13.76 3.51 -1.08
CA ILE A 240 -14.91 2.60 -1.28
C ILE A 240 -15.21 2.41 -2.77
N ALA A 241 -15.25 3.50 -3.56
CA ALA A 241 -15.51 3.47 -4.99
C ALA A 241 -14.52 2.56 -5.74
N SER A 242 -13.21 2.68 -5.47
CA SER A 242 -12.21 1.82 -6.10
C SER A 242 -12.34 0.34 -5.71
N ARG A 243 -12.79 0.05 -4.48
CA ARG A 243 -12.78 -1.31 -3.91
C ARG A 243 -14.00 -2.12 -4.31
N LEU A 244 -15.12 -1.46 -4.63
CA LEU A 244 -16.36 -2.13 -5.02
C LEU A 244 -16.28 -2.75 -6.42
N GLU A 245 -15.55 -2.12 -7.34
CA GLU A 245 -15.51 -2.55 -8.75
C GLU A 245 -14.26 -3.37 -9.11
N ARG A 246 -13.56 -3.91 -8.11
CA ARG A 246 -12.39 -4.77 -8.34
C ARG A 246 -12.76 -6.09 -9.04
N PRO A 247 -11.93 -6.61 -9.97
CA PRO A 247 -10.67 -6.06 -10.50
C PRO A 247 -10.87 -5.04 -11.63
N ARG A 248 -9.85 -4.19 -11.85
CA ARG A 248 -9.79 -3.15 -12.90
C ARG A 248 -10.94 -2.14 -12.81
N GLY A 249 -11.42 -1.92 -11.59
CA GLY A 249 -12.56 -1.05 -11.30
C GLY A 249 -12.27 0.40 -11.67
N PHE A 250 -13.32 1.13 -12.02
CA PHE A 250 -13.19 2.55 -12.32
C PHE A 250 -14.49 3.27 -12.00
N ARG A 251 -14.48 4.04 -10.91
CA ARG A 251 -15.66 4.75 -10.45
C ARG A 251 -15.33 6.18 -10.04
N VAL A 252 -16.01 7.14 -10.66
CA VAL A 252 -15.99 8.55 -10.26
C VAL A 252 -17.34 8.86 -9.62
N ILE A 253 -17.32 9.34 -8.38
CA ILE A 253 -18.51 9.78 -7.65
C ILE A 253 -18.55 11.30 -7.72
N ALA A 254 -19.56 11.84 -8.38
CA ALA A 254 -19.71 13.29 -8.49
C ALA A 254 -20.04 13.92 -7.13
N SER A 255 -19.63 15.18 -6.96
CA SER A 255 -19.97 15.96 -5.77
C SER A 255 -21.49 16.03 -5.57
N GLY A 256 -21.98 15.58 -4.42
CA GLY A 256 -23.40 15.51 -4.08
C GLY A 256 -24.03 14.12 -4.26
N GLU A 257 -23.36 13.19 -4.95
CA GLU A 257 -23.85 11.82 -5.15
C GLU A 257 -23.36 10.84 -4.08
N GLU A 258 -22.49 11.28 -3.17
CA GLU A 258 -21.85 10.40 -2.18
C GLU A 258 -22.86 9.71 -1.27
N GLU A 259 -23.91 10.42 -0.86
CA GLU A 259 -24.96 9.85 -0.01
C GLU A 259 -25.73 8.73 -0.72
N ALA A 260 -26.15 8.97 -1.97
CA ALA A 260 -26.87 7.97 -2.76
C ALA A 260 -25.99 6.74 -3.02
N PHE A 261 -24.69 6.97 -3.27
CA PHE A 261 -23.71 5.92 -3.45
C PHE A 261 -23.47 5.09 -2.18
N LEU A 262 -23.35 5.72 -1.01
CA LEU A 262 -23.02 5.05 0.25
C LEU A 262 -24.21 4.29 0.85
N THR A 263 -25.41 4.88 0.80
CA THR A 263 -26.62 4.38 1.48
C THR A 263 -26.91 2.89 1.29
N PRO A 264 -26.84 2.29 0.08
CA PRO A 264 -27.17 0.87 -0.12
C PRO A 264 -26.05 -0.08 0.34
N LEU A 265 -24.86 0.41 0.67
CA LEU A 265 -23.71 -0.45 0.94
C LEU A 265 -23.77 -1.06 2.35
N PRO A 266 -23.20 -2.27 2.54
CA PRO A 266 -23.00 -2.84 3.87
C PRO A 266 -22.06 -1.98 4.73
N VAL A 267 -22.29 -1.94 6.05
CA VAL A 267 -21.43 -1.17 6.98
C VAL A 267 -19.97 -1.61 6.95
N GLU A 268 -19.69 -2.87 6.63
CA GLU A 268 -18.34 -3.45 6.50
C GLU A 268 -17.50 -2.80 5.40
N LYS A 269 -18.13 -2.13 4.44
CA LYS A 269 -17.42 -1.38 3.41
C LYS A 269 -16.85 -0.07 3.93
N LEU A 270 -17.33 0.42 5.07
CA LEU A 270 -16.88 1.68 5.64
C LEU A 270 -15.48 1.55 6.25
N HIS A 271 -14.57 2.44 5.86
CA HIS A 271 -13.23 2.47 6.42
C HIS A 271 -13.26 2.66 7.95
N GLY A 272 -12.63 1.74 8.69
CA GLY A 272 -12.59 1.73 10.16
C GLY A 272 -13.63 0.84 10.83
N ILE A 273 -14.53 0.21 10.07
CA ILE A 273 -15.42 -0.84 10.59
C ILE A 273 -14.80 -2.20 10.31
N GLY A 274 -14.11 -2.75 11.32
CA GLY A 274 -13.61 -4.14 11.31
C GLY A 274 -14.68 -5.14 11.75
N HIS A 275 -14.33 -6.43 11.78
CA HIS A 275 -15.27 -7.51 12.15
C HIS A 275 -15.94 -7.30 13.53
N VAL A 276 -15.20 -6.77 14.51
CA VAL A 276 -15.73 -6.47 15.85
C VAL A 276 -16.82 -5.39 15.78
N HIS A 277 -16.54 -4.26 15.14
CA HIS A 277 -17.51 -3.16 15.00
C HIS A 277 -18.69 -3.56 14.13
N SER A 278 -18.47 -4.34 13.06
CA SER A 278 -19.56 -4.88 12.23
C SER A 278 -20.49 -5.79 13.04
N GLY A 279 -19.93 -6.71 13.83
CA GLY A 279 -20.71 -7.58 14.71
C GLY A 279 -21.56 -6.81 15.72
N MET A 280 -20.98 -5.81 16.38
CA MET A 280 -21.71 -4.93 17.31
C MET A 280 -22.85 -4.15 16.64
N LEU A 281 -22.65 -3.69 15.40
CA LEU A 281 -23.71 -3.00 14.63
C LEU A 281 -24.80 -3.98 14.20
N ALA A 282 -24.43 -5.18 13.76
CA ALA A 282 -25.36 -6.23 13.34
C ALA A 282 -26.25 -6.70 14.49
N GLU A 283 -25.70 -6.86 15.71
CA GLU A 283 -26.47 -7.15 16.94
C GLU A 283 -27.55 -6.09 17.24
N ARG A 284 -27.37 -4.87 16.71
CA ARG A 284 -28.32 -3.75 16.85
C ARG A 284 -29.20 -3.57 15.61
N GLY A 285 -29.20 -4.53 14.68
CA GLY A 285 -29.99 -4.49 13.44
C GLY A 285 -29.44 -3.54 12.37
N ILE A 286 -28.21 -3.05 12.51
CA ILE A 286 -27.59 -2.11 11.59
C ILE A 286 -26.62 -2.88 10.68
N VAL A 287 -27.03 -3.13 9.44
CA VAL A 287 -26.26 -3.88 8.44
C VAL A 287 -25.86 -3.03 7.23
N THR A 288 -26.59 -1.95 6.95
CA THR A 288 -26.30 -1.02 5.85
C THR A 288 -25.84 0.35 6.35
N ILE A 289 -25.10 1.07 5.52
CA ILE A 289 -24.71 2.46 5.80
C ILE A 289 -25.96 3.34 5.90
N GLY A 290 -26.99 3.10 5.09
CA GLY A 290 -28.28 3.80 5.20
C GLY A 290 -28.91 3.70 6.59
N GLN A 291 -28.94 2.50 7.18
CA GLN A 291 -29.39 2.30 8.57
C GLN A 291 -28.48 3.01 9.57
N LEU A 292 -27.16 2.88 9.40
CA LEU A 292 -26.17 3.51 10.28
C LEU A 292 -26.31 5.04 10.31
N ARG A 293 -26.69 5.65 9.18
CA ARG A 293 -26.92 7.10 9.08
C ARG A 293 -28.12 7.55 9.91
N GLN A 294 -29.11 6.70 10.16
CA GLN A 294 -30.25 7.02 11.03
C GLN A 294 -29.88 7.03 12.52
N VAL A 295 -28.70 6.53 12.89
CA VAL A 295 -28.25 6.48 14.28
C VAL A 295 -27.74 7.87 14.72
N PRO A 296 -28.26 8.42 15.83
CA PRO A 296 -27.78 9.69 16.38
C PRO A 296 -26.31 9.62 16.78
N LYS A 297 -25.56 10.71 16.58
CA LYS A 297 -24.13 10.81 16.97
C LYS A 297 -23.88 10.42 18.44
N PRO A 298 -24.67 10.90 19.44
CA PRO A 298 -24.43 10.54 20.84
C PRO A 298 -24.55 9.03 21.11
N ALA A 299 -25.43 8.33 20.40
CA ALA A 299 -25.58 6.88 20.55
C ALA A 299 -24.36 6.12 20.04
N LEU A 300 -23.77 6.57 18.92
CA LEU A 300 -22.53 5.99 18.40
C LEU A 300 -21.34 6.28 19.31
N GLN A 301 -21.27 7.47 19.91
CA GLN A 301 -20.24 7.83 20.88
C GLN A 301 -20.35 7.01 22.16
N ALA A 302 -21.58 6.80 22.67
CA ALA A 302 -21.82 5.94 23.82
C ALA A 302 -21.43 4.47 23.56
N ALA A 303 -21.65 3.97 22.34
CA ALA A 303 -21.38 2.57 22.00
C ALA A 303 -19.90 2.29 21.67
N PHE A 304 -19.21 3.21 20.99
CA PHE A 304 -17.85 2.99 20.46
C PHE A 304 -16.79 3.90 21.07
N GLY A 305 -17.18 4.78 22.00
CA GLY A 305 -16.33 5.84 22.54
C GLY A 305 -16.39 7.12 21.69
N GLU A 306 -16.01 8.24 22.30
CA GLU A 306 -16.17 9.59 21.75
C GLU A 306 -15.57 9.74 20.33
N THR A 307 -14.30 9.37 20.17
CA THR A 307 -13.56 9.55 18.93
C THR A 307 -14.02 8.59 17.83
N ILE A 308 -14.19 7.31 18.15
CA ILE A 308 -14.55 6.29 17.15
C ILE A 308 -16.02 6.47 16.73
N GLY A 309 -16.91 6.74 17.69
CA GLY A 309 -18.32 7.01 17.41
C GLY A 309 -18.51 8.23 16.51
N GLN A 310 -17.74 9.30 16.74
CA GLN A 310 -17.71 10.45 15.83
C GLN A 310 -17.22 10.07 14.43
N GLN A 311 -16.10 9.34 14.32
CA GLN A 311 -15.58 8.91 13.01
C GLN A 311 -16.57 8.03 12.24
N ILE A 312 -17.25 7.09 12.91
CA ILE A 312 -18.26 6.24 12.29
C ILE A 312 -19.42 7.12 11.77
N TRP A 313 -19.90 8.05 12.58
CA TRP A 313 -21.00 8.95 12.23
C TRP A 313 -20.68 9.84 11.02
N GLU A 314 -19.47 10.41 10.99
CA GLU A 314 -18.96 11.27 9.91
C GLU A 314 -18.78 10.47 8.61
N ARG A 315 -18.06 9.34 8.68
CA ARG A 315 -17.75 8.52 7.50
C ARG A 315 -19.00 7.92 6.87
N ALA A 316 -19.99 7.52 7.67
CA ALA A 316 -21.27 7.04 7.17
C ALA A 316 -22.00 8.09 6.31
N ARG A 317 -21.67 9.37 6.47
CA ARG A 317 -22.19 10.51 5.70
C ARG A 317 -21.22 10.97 4.60
N GLY A 318 -20.18 10.19 4.31
CA GLY A 318 -19.15 10.55 3.33
C GLY A 318 -18.21 11.66 3.79
N LEU A 319 -18.29 12.10 5.06
CA LEU A 319 -17.45 13.14 5.61
C LEU A 319 -16.09 12.55 6.04
N ASP A 320 -15.02 13.19 5.62
CA ASP A 320 -13.65 12.87 6.02
C ASP A 320 -12.78 14.12 5.90
N GLY A 321 -12.32 14.64 7.04
CA GLY A 321 -11.45 15.82 7.08
C GLY A 321 -9.97 15.53 6.79
N ARG A 322 -9.61 14.27 6.50
CA ARG A 322 -8.22 13.88 6.26
C ARG A 322 -7.75 14.36 4.88
N GLU A 323 -6.73 15.20 4.87
CA GLU A 323 -6.01 15.59 3.65
C GLU A 323 -5.07 14.48 3.18
N VAL A 324 -4.69 14.52 1.89
CA VAL A 324 -3.65 13.64 1.32
C VAL A 324 -2.31 14.00 1.97
N LEU A 325 -1.73 13.04 2.68
CA LEU A 325 -0.53 13.21 3.48
C LEU A 325 0.70 13.05 2.60
N LEU A 326 1.56 14.06 2.63
CA LEU A 326 2.88 13.96 2.02
C LEU A 326 3.74 12.94 2.78
N PRO A 327 4.76 12.36 2.11
CA PRO A 327 5.69 11.43 2.74
C PRO A 327 6.23 11.97 4.06
N SER A 328 6.05 11.21 5.14
CA SER A 328 6.52 11.59 6.47
C SER A 328 7.43 10.51 7.05
N THR A 329 8.29 10.90 7.99
CA THR A 329 9.19 9.95 8.65
C THR A 329 8.38 8.98 9.53
N PRO A 330 8.75 7.69 9.58
CA PRO A 330 8.05 6.71 10.40
C PRO A 330 8.06 7.12 11.88
N LYS A 331 6.98 6.78 12.60
CA LYS A 331 6.85 7.03 14.05
C LYS A 331 7.52 5.94 14.90
N SER A 332 7.65 4.75 14.33
CA SER A 332 8.23 3.57 14.97
C SER A 332 8.86 2.67 13.91
N VAL A 333 9.80 1.83 14.34
CA VAL A 333 10.33 0.71 13.55
C VAL A 333 10.19 -0.53 14.41
N SER A 334 9.75 -1.64 13.83
CA SER A 334 9.65 -2.91 14.55
C SER A 334 9.99 -4.05 13.62
N ARG A 335 10.63 -5.08 14.16
CA ARG A 335 10.90 -6.32 13.44
C ARG A 335 10.55 -7.50 14.31
N GLU A 336 9.89 -8.47 13.71
CA GLU A 336 9.43 -9.66 14.42
C GLU A 336 9.44 -10.89 13.51
N THR A 337 9.53 -12.04 14.14
CA THR A 337 9.48 -13.33 13.47
C THR A 337 8.66 -14.32 14.25
N THR A 338 7.91 -15.14 13.53
CA THR A 338 7.25 -16.33 14.10
C THR A 338 8.20 -17.52 13.95
N ILE A 339 8.22 -18.38 14.96
CA ILE A 339 9.02 -19.60 15.03
C ILE A 339 8.05 -20.76 14.84
N GLU A 340 8.29 -21.59 13.84
CA GLU A 340 7.48 -22.77 13.59
C GLU A 340 7.65 -23.80 14.71
N GLY A 341 6.55 -24.39 15.19
CA GLY A 341 6.55 -25.25 16.39
C GLY A 341 6.79 -24.53 17.73
N GLY A 342 7.44 -23.38 17.72
CA GLY A 342 7.90 -22.65 18.90
C GLY A 342 9.14 -23.30 19.54
N THR A 343 9.83 -22.57 20.41
CA THR A 343 11.04 -23.07 21.10
C THR A 343 11.21 -22.49 22.50
N ILE A 344 11.86 -23.25 23.39
CA ILE A 344 12.31 -22.79 24.71
C ILE A 344 13.82 -22.50 24.75
N ASP A 345 14.52 -22.77 23.65
CA ASP A 345 15.97 -22.59 23.55
C ASP A 345 16.36 -21.11 23.65
N THR A 346 16.98 -20.74 24.77
CA THR A 346 17.39 -19.37 25.05
C THR A 346 18.56 -18.90 24.20
N GLU A 347 19.41 -19.80 23.70
CA GLU A 347 20.52 -19.43 22.82
C GLU A 347 19.97 -19.02 21.45
N PHE A 348 19.13 -19.87 20.87
CA PHE A 348 18.42 -19.57 19.62
C PHE A 348 17.56 -18.29 19.71
N LEU A 349 16.78 -18.14 20.79
CA LEU A 349 15.98 -16.92 21.02
C LEU A 349 16.87 -15.68 21.17
N GLY A 350 18.00 -15.82 21.87
CA GLY A 350 19.01 -14.76 22.00
C GLY A 350 19.62 -14.36 20.65
N GLY A 351 19.92 -15.34 19.79
CA GLY A 351 20.39 -15.11 18.42
C GLY A 351 19.35 -14.38 17.56
N LEU A 352 18.07 -14.74 17.68
CA LEU A 352 16.98 -14.03 16.99
C LEU A 352 16.88 -12.56 17.44
N ILE A 353 16.92 -12.30 18.75
CA ILE A 353 16.89 -10.93 19.29
C ILE A 353 18.08 -10.13 18.75
N GLU A 354 19.26 -10.73 18.71
CA GLU A 354 20.47 -10.13 18.17
C GLU A 354 20.33 -9.73 16.71
N TYR A 355 19.85 -10.66 15.87
CA TYR A 355 19.57 -10.38 14.47
C TYR A 355 18.54 -9.25 14.30
N LEU A 356 17.44 -9.27 15.07
CA LEU A 356 16.39 -8.24 14.97
C LEU A 356 16.90 -6.85 15.42
N SER A 357 17.69 -6.78 16.50
CA SER A 357 18.29 -5.54 16.98
C SER A 357 19.31 -4.95 16.00
N GLU A 358 20.14 -5.78 15.38
CA GLU A 358 21.10 -5.39 14.34
C GLU A 358 20.38 -4.76 13.14
N ARG A 359 19.31 -5.40 12.68
CA ARG A 359 18.46 -4.91 11.60
C ARG A 359 17.77 -3.59 11.93
N ILE A 360 17.30 -3.42 13.17
CA ILE A 360 16.70 -2.15 13.63
C ILE A 360 17.75 -1.04 13.65
N GLY A 361 18.95 -1.29 14.19
CA GLY A 361 20.03 -0.30 14.22
C GLY A 361 20.38 0.22 12.82
N SER A 362 20.56 -0.70 11.86
CA SER A 362 20.82 -0.32 10.46
C SER A 362 19.65 0.44 9.84
N THR A 363 18.40 0.02 10.09
CA THR A 363 17.19 0.73 9.61
C THR A 363 17.10 2.15 10.18
N LEU A 364 17.43 2.35 11.46
CA LEU A 364 17.45 3.68 12.08
C LEU A 364 18.49 4.59 11.41
N ARG A 365 19.68 4.06 11.10
CA ARG A 365 20.74 4.82 10.44
C ARG A 365 20.40 5.15 8.98
N GLU A 366 19.76 4.24 8.26
CA GLU A 366 19.23 4.50 6.91
C GLU A 366 18.26 5.69 6.92
N TYR A 367 17.39 5.79 7.93
CA TYR A 367 16.46 6.91 8.10
C TYR A 367 17.08 8.16 8.75
N GLY A 368 18.37 8.13 9.13
CA GLY A 368 18.99 9.22 9.88
C GLY A 368 18.30 9.48 11.23
N LYS A 369 17.89 8.42 11.93
CA LYS A 369 17.15 8.47 13.20
C LYS A 369 17.92 7.81 14.35
N GLN A 370 17.52 8.19 15.56
CA GLN A 370 17.85 7.56 16.83
C GLN A 370 16.57 7.27 17.61
N VAL A 371 16.63 6.38 18.60
CA VAL A 371 15.46 5.94 19.38
C VAL A 371 15.62 6.27 20.87
N ARG A 372 14.51 6.65 21.53
CA ARG A 372 14.43 6.73 22.99
C ARG A 372 13.73 5.58 23.69
N THR A 373 12.85 4.85 23.03
CA THR A 373 12.14 3.73 23.66
C THR A 373 12.33 2.46 22.86
N ILE A 374 12.79 1.40 23.53
CA ILE A 374 12.87 0.05 22.97
C ILE A 374 11.84 -0.85 23.64
N GLY A 375 11.20 -1.71 22.86
CA GLY A 375 10.24 -2.71 23.31
C GLY A 375 10.67 -4.10 22.87
N LEU A 376 10.35 -5.09 23.70
CA LEU A 376 10.44 -6.50 23.36
C LEU A 376 9.07 -7.14 23.54
N ARG A 377 8.68 -7.94 22.56
CA ARG A 377 7.43 -8.69 22.51
C ARG A 377 7.73 -10.16 22.32
N ILE A 378 7.15 -11.00 23.18
CA ILE A 378 7.18 -12.45 23.02
C ILE A 378 5.75 -13.00 23.02
N ARG A 379 5.44 -13.90 22.09
CA ARG A 379 4.20 -14.67 22.11
C ARG A 379 4.53 -16.14 22.32
N TYR A 380 3.85 -16.76 23.27
CA TYR A 380 3.98 -18.18 23.56
C TYR A 380 3.08 -19.03 22.65
N VAL A 381 3.30 -20.33 22.58
CA VAL A 381 2.49 -21.26 21.77
C VAL A 381 1.01 -21.31 22.18
N ASP A 382 0.71 -21.00 23.45
CA ASP A 382 -0.64 -20.87 24.02
C ASP A 382 -1.30 -19.51 23.69
N GLN A 383 -0.72 -18.74 22.77
CA GLN A 383 -1.15 -17.40 22.35
C GLN A 383 -1.00 -16.30 23.41
N PHE A 384 -0.51 -16.62 24.61
CA PHE A 384 -0.22 -15.59 25.61
C PHE A 384 0.84 -14.63 25.08
N LEU A 385 0.56 -13.32 25.19
CA LEU A 385 1.44 -12.26 24.72
C LEU A 385 2.04 -11.52 25.91
N ALA A 386 3.37 -11.49 25.99
CA ALA A 386 4.09 -10.65 26.94
C ALA A 386 4.84 -9.54 26.18
N HIS A 387 4.77 -8.32 26.70
CA HIS A 387 5.39 -7.15 26.08
C HIS A 387 5.87 -6.19 27.16
N GLN A 388 7.09 -5.67 27.00
CA GLN A 388 7.66 -4.67 27.89
C GLN A 388 8.48 -3.67 27.09
N THR A 389 8.47 -2.43 27.55
CA THR A 389 9.22 -1.33 26.94
C THR A 389 10.08 -0.64 27.99
N VAL A 390 11.26 -0.19 27.59
CA VAL A 390 12.16 0.61 28.41
C VAL A 390 12.55 1.87 27.65
N ARG A 391 12.58 3.00 28.37
CA ARG A 391 13.10 4.26 27.87
C ARG A 391 14.60 4.35 28.15
N ILE A 392 15.38 4.61 27.12
CA ILE A 392 16.83 4.82 27.18
C ILE A 392 17.08 6.30 27.50
N SER A 393 18.07 6.56 28.36
CA SER A 393 18.42 7.90 28.83
C SER A 393 18.91 8.80 27.69
N LYS A 394 19.77 8.27 26.82
CA LYS A 394 20.31 8.93 25.63
C LYS A 394 19.72 8.27 24.37
N PRO A 395 19.19 9.05 23.40
CA PRO A 395 18.79 8.49 22.12
C PRO A 395 19.98 7.81 21.44
N THR A 396 19.76 6.63 20.87
CA THR A 396 20.83 5.86 20.25
C THR A 396 20.37 5.21 18.95
N ASN A 397 21.30 4.95 18.04
CA ASN A 397 21.14 4.04 16.91
C ASN A 397 22.26 3.00 16.89
N ASP A 398 22.95 2.83 18.01
CA ASP A 398 23.97 1.79 18.20
C ASP A 398 23.28 0.44 18.45
N GLU A 399 23.46 -0.48 17.50
CA GLU A 399 22.89 -1.82 17.59
C GLU A 399 23.34 -2.58 18.85
N ARG A 400 24.53 -2.31 19.39
CA ARG A 400 25.00 -2.96 20.63
C ARG A 400 24.21 -2.50 21.86
N GLU A 401 23.91 -1.21 21.96
CA GLU A 401 23.12 -0.67 23.08
C GLU A 401 21.66 -1.14 23.00
N LEU A 402 21.11 -1.19 21.78
CA LEU A 402 19.79 -1.77 21.53
C LEU A 402 19.74 -3.25 21.91
N LEU A 403 20.77 -4.02 21.54
CA LEU A 403 20.88 -5.43 21.85
C LEU A 403 20.96 -5.71 23.36
N VAL A 404 21.81 -4.99 24.08
CA VAL A 404 21.95 -5.15 25.55
C VAL A 404 20.61 -4.89 26.23
N THR A 405 19.92 -3.81 25.84
CA THR A 405 18.61 -3.47 26.41
C THR A 405 17.55 -4.51 26.04
N ALA A 406 17.55 -5.02 24.81
CA ALA A 406 16.63 -6.07 24.39
C ALA A 406 16.86 -7.40 25.14
N LYS A 407 18.13 -7.77 25.41
CA LYS A 407 18.48 -8.97 26.18
C LYS A 407 18.06 -8.85 27.65
N ASP A 408 18.20 -7.67 28.27
CA ASP A 408 17.69 -7.41 29.62
C ASP A 408 16.16 -7.50 29.68
N LEU A 409 15.44 -6.91 28.71
CA LEU A 409 14.00 -7.08 28.57
C LEU A 409 13.60 -8.56 28.40
N PHE A 410 14.37 -9.33 27.63
CA PHE A 410 14.12 -10.75 27.44
C PHE A 410 14.23 -11.53 28.76
N GLY A 411 15.27 -11.29 29.55
CA GLY A 411 15.45 -11.94 30.85
C GLY A 411 14.31 -11.66 31.84
N ARG A 412 13.65 -10.50 31.73
CA ARG A 412 12.49 -10.13 32.55
C ARG A 412 11.17 -10.70 32.03
N LEU A 413 11.02 -10.82 30.71
CA LEU A 413 9.79 -11.28 30.06
C LEU A 413 9.67 -12.80 29.96
N PHE A 414 10.80 -13.49 29.78
CA PHE A 414 10.84 -14.93 29.63
C PHE A 414 10.83 -15.63 31.00
N THR A 415 9.65 -15.70 31.61
CA THR A 415 9.45 -16.29 32.95
C THR A 415 8.75 -17.65 32.91
N ARG A 416 8.10 -17.97 31.78
CA ARG A 416 7.29 -19.19 31.63
C ARG A 416 8.10 -20.28 30.96
N ARG A 417 7.99 -21.52 31.44
CA ARG A 417 8.55 -22.73 30.80
C ARG A 417 7.66 -23.22 29.64
N VAL A 418 7.20 -22.28 28.82
CA VAL A 418 6.35 -22.53 27.65
C VAL A 418 7.12 -22.09 26.42
N ALA A 419 7.01 -22.84 25.33
CA ALA A 419 7.68 -22.52 24.08
C ALA A 419 7.23 -21.14 23.54
N VAL A 420 8.19 -20.34 23.11
CA VAL A 420 7.99 -19.06 22.45
C VAL A 420 7.76 -19.30 20.96
N ARG A 421 6.65 -18.78 20.45
CA ARG A 421 6.22 -18.83 19.05
C ARG A 421 6.55 -17.56 18.28
N LEU A 422 6.69 -16.41 18.92
CA LEU A 422 7.05 -15.16 18.25
C LEU A 422 7.98 -14.33 19.12
N VAL A 423 8.97 -13.73 18.50
CA VAL A 423 9.85 -12.72 19.10
C VAL A 423 9.82 -11.47 18.23
N GLY A 424 9.68 -10.30 18.84
CA GLY A 424 9.71 -9.02 18.15
C GLY A 424 10.40 -7.95 18.96
N VAL A 425 11.23 -7.14 18.29
CA VAL A 425 11.85 -5.94 18.86
C VAL A 425 11.20 -4.72 18.20
N SER A 426 10.83 -3.73 19.00
CA SER A 426 10.23 -2.48 18.52
C SER A 426 10.96 -1.27 19.07
N VAL A 427 10.96 -0.18 18.32
CA VAL A 427 11.57 1.09 18.69
C VAL A 427 10.59 2.23 18.39
N THR A 428 10.40 3.12 19.35
CA THR A 428 9.46 4.25 19.29
C THR A 428 10.12 5.51 19.86
N ASN A 429 9.45 6.67 19.71
CA ASN A 429 10.02 7.98 20.02
C ASN A 429 11.30 8.22 19.21
N LEU A 430 11.15 8.16 17.88
CA LEU A 430 12.24 8.37 16.94
C LEU A 430 12.58 9.85 16.84
N GLU A 431 13.85 10.17 17.05
CA GLU A 431 14.41 11.52 16.94
C GLU A 431 15.37 11.57 15.76
N THR A 432 15.55 12.74 15.16
CA THR A 432 16.58 12.93 14.14
C THR A 432 17.96 12.68 14.75
N ASP A 433 18.82 11.93 14.07
CA ASP A 433 20.19 11.67 14.49
C ASP A 433 20.94 13.00 14.58
N LYS A 434 21.00 13.55 15.79
CA LYS A 434 21.73 14.78 16.12
C LYS A 434 22.95 14.37 16.92
N ARG A 435 24.10 14.31 16.26
CA ARG A 435 25.34 13.99 16.96
C ARG A 435 25.93 15.24 17.59
N GLN A 436 26.04 15.21 18.91
CA GLN A 436 27.10 15.90 19.63
C GLN A 436 28.12 14.84 20.03
N HIS A 437 29.38 14.98 19.57
CA HIS A 437 30.43 14.06 19.99
C HIS A 437 30.67 14.24 21.48
N GLU A 438 30.68 13.15 22.23
CA GLU A 438 31.18 13.21 23.61
C GLU A 438 32.71 13.26 23.56
N LEU A 439 33.27 14.31 24.17
CA LEU A 439 34.71 14.56 24.22
C LEU A 439 35.48 13.43 24.92
N PHE A 440 34.80 12.66 25.79
CA PHE A 440 35.41 11.67 26.67
C PHE A 440 35.01 10.21 26.39
N ASP A 441 34.01 9.94 25.54
CA ASP A 441 33.62 8.56 25.19
C ASP A 441 34.23 8.12 23.86
N THR A 442 35.50 7.72 23.92
CA THR A 442 36.25 7.18 22.77
C THR A 442 35.64 5.88 22.23
N ASN A 443 34.97 5.10 23.07
CA ASN A 443 34.36 3.83 22.69
C ASN A 443 33.05 4.04 21.91
N ALA A 444 32.20 4.98 22.32
CA ALA A 444 31.03 5.40 21.53
C ALA A 444 31.46 5.95 20.17
N ASN A 445 32.51 6.76 20.13
CA ASN A 445 33.06 7.27 18.87
C ASN A 445 33.52 6.14 17.94
N ARG A 446 34.24 5.15 18.46
CA ARG A 446 34.67 3.97 17.68
C ARG A 446 33.50 3.13 17.18
N ARG A 447 32.49 2.87 18.01
CA ARG A 447 31.28 2.11 17.63
C ARG A 447 30.49 2.81 16.54
N TRP A 448 30.40 4.13 16.58
CA TRP A 448 29.74 4.91 15.53
C TRP A 448 30.38 4.71 14.15
N TYR A 449 31.72 4.74 14.07
CA TYR A 449 32.44 4.50 12.81
C TYR A 449 32.32 3.04 12.38
N LEU A 450 32.41 2.12 13.33
CA LEU A 450 32.22 0.68 13.08
C LEU A 450 30.86 0.41 12.45
N ASN A 451 29.76 0.87 13.05
CA ASN A 451 28.41 0.60 12.56
C ASN A 451 28.19 1.12 11.13
N ARG A 452 28.75 2.27 10.78
CA ARG A 452 28.72 2.80 9.40
C ARG A 452 29.59 2.02 8.44
N GLY A 453 30.76 1.55 8.89
CA GLY A 453 31.59 0.62 8.14
C GLY A 453 30.86 -0.69 7.84
N LEU A 454 30.17 -1.25 8.84
CA LEU A 454 29.33 -2.44 8.70
C LEU A 454 28.20 -2.20 7.70
N ASP A 455 27.48 -1.07 7.80
CA ASP A 455 26.41 -0.74 6.86
C ASP A 455 26.93 -0.59 5.42
N SER A 456 28.12 0.02 5.22
CA SER A 456 28.75 0.14 3.91
C SER A 456 29.08 -1.22 3.29
N VAL A 457 29.63 -2.15 4.10
CA VAL A 457 29.89 -3.53 3.66
C VAL A 457 28.58 -4.25 3.33
N ARG A 458 27.56 -4.15 4.20
CA ARG A 458 26.25 -4.77 4.00
C ARG A 458 25.53 -4.22 2.77
N SER A 459 25.66 -2.92 2.48
CA SER A 459 25.08 -2.28 1.29
C SER A 459 25.70 -2.82 0.00
N ARG A 460 27.03 -3.03 -0.01
CA ARG A 460 27.76 -3.50 -1.20
C ARG A 460 27.66 -5.00 -1.44
N TYR A 461 27.74 -5.81 -0.37
CA TYR A 461 27.89 -7.27 -0.47
C TYR A 461 26.68 -8.04 0.08
N GLY A 462 25.65 -7.33 0.54
CA GLY A 462 24.48 -7.92 1.17
C GLY A 462 24.64 -8.15 2.67
N TRP A 463 23.52 -8.38 3.34
CA TRP A 463 23.45 -8.49 4.80
C TRP A 463 24.27 -9.67 5.35
N ASN A 464 24.38 -10.76 4.59
CA ASN A 464 25.13 -11.94 5.03
C ASN A 464 26.65 -11.79 4.94
N ALA A 465 27.15 -10.66 4.43
CA ALA A 465 28.59 -10.42 4.34
C ALA A 465 29.21 -10.24 5.74
N VAL A 466 28.53 -9.51 6.64
CA VAL A 466 28.96 -9.30 8.03
C VAL A 466 27.75 -9.19 8.95
N PHE A 467 27.72 -10.01 9.99
CA PHE A 467 26.69 -10.06 11.03
C PHE A 467 27.32 -10.57 12.34
N TYR A 468 26.62 -10.46 13.47
CA TYR A 468 27.15 -10.94 14.74
C TYR A 468 27.23 -12.47 14.83
N GLY A 469 28.24 -12.99 15.55
CA GLY A 469 28.55 -14.42 15.59
C GLY A 469 27.40 -15.33 16.02
N LYS A 470 26.54 -14.90 16.97
CA LYS A 470 25.35 -15.67 17.38
C LYS A 470 24.30 -15.81 16.28
N GLY A 471 24.38 -15.00 15.23
CA GLY A 471 23.58 -15.16 14.03
C GLY A 471 23.97 -16.39 13.19
N LEU A 472 25.11 -17.03 13.47
CA LEU A 472 25.56 -18.21 12.74
C LEU A 472 24.65 -19.42 13.01
N GLU A 473 24.25 -19.62 14.27
CA GLU A 473 23.29 -20.66 14.68
C GLU A 473 21.97 -20.54 13.89
N LEU A 474 21.52 -19.31 13.62
CA LEU A 474 20.30 -19.08 12.86
C LEU A 474 20.40 -19.57 11.40
N ARG A 475 21.60 -19.69 10.83
CA ARG A 475 21.78 -20.17 9.45
C ARG A 475 21.51 -21.67 9.31
N GLU A 476 21.62 -22.42 10.40
CA GLU A 476 21.24 -23.84 10.43
C GLU A 476 19.71 -24.00 10.35
N HIS A 477 18.97 -23.00 10.82
CA HIS A 477 17.51 -23.03 10.91
C HIS A 477 16.79 -22.23 9.82
N TYR A 478 17.42 -21.20 9.24
CA TYR A 478 16.81 -20.32 8.24
C TYR A 478 17.63 -20.24 6.97
N ALA A 479 16.94 -20.30 5.83
CA ALA A 479 17.53 -20.03 4.53
C ALA A 479 18.09 -18.59 4.46
N THR A 480 19.16 -18.41 3.69
CA THR A 480 19.82 -17.12 3.51
C THR A 480 19.61 -16.57 2.11
N LYS A 481 19.37 -15.25 2.00
CA LYS A 481 19.32 -14.48 0.75
C LYS A 481 20.24 -13.27 0.84
N PRO A 482 20.59 -12.58 -0.27
CA PRO A 482 21.48 -11.41 -0.22
C PRO A 482 21.09 -10.34 0.82
N ASN A 483 19.80 -10.18 1.11
CA ASN A 483 19.24 -9.23 2.08
C ASN A 483 19.18 -9.72 3.54
N GLY A 484 19.58 -10.97 3.83
CA GLY A 484 19.66 -11.54 5.18
C GLY A 484 19.01 -12.93 5.31
N LEU A 485 18.64 -13.26 6.55
CA LEU A 485 17.89 -14.47 6.88
C LEU A 485 16.43 -14.37 6.41
N VAL A 486 15.93 -15.48 5.91
CA VAL A 486 14.56 -15.62 5.42
C VAL A 486 13.66 -16.10 6.55
N LEU A 487 13.30 -15.17 7.43
CA LEU A 487 12.50 -15.43 8.63
C LEU A 487 11.05 -15.84 8.31
N SER A 488 10.44 -16.59 9.22
CA SER A 488 9.06 -17.08 9.09
C SER A 488 8.05 -16.03 9.56
N THR A 489 8.15 -14.81 9.03
CA THR A 489 7.17 -13.76 9.29
C THR A 489 5.95 -13.98 8.36
N PRO A 490 4.74 -14.17 8.91
CA PRO A 490 3.55 -14.42 8.08
C PRO A 490 3.16 -13.19 7.24
N CYS A 491 3.55 -11.99 7.65
CA CYS A 491 3.39 -10.76 6.89
C CYS A 491 4.66 -10.42 6.12
N LEU A 492 4.49 -10.16 4.81
CA LEU A 492 5.49 -9.56 3.96
C LEU A 492 5.53 -8.05 4.26
N SER A 493 6.20 -7.69 5.36
CA SER A 493 6.41 -6.31 5.79
C SER A 493 7.90 -6.03 5.97
N ARG A 494 8.30 -4.76 5.81
CA ARG A 494 9.70 -4.31 5.92
C ARG A 494 10.32 -4.56 7.28
#